data_AF-A0A928RSN9-F1
#
_entry.id   AF-A0A928RSN9-F1
#
_cell.length_a   1.000
_cell.length_b   1.000
_cell.length_c   1.000
_cell.angle_alpha   90.00
_cell.angle_beta   90.00
_cell.angle_gamma   90.00
#
_symmetry.space_group_name_H-M   'P 1'
#
loop_
_entity.id
_entity.type
_entity.pdbx_description
1 polymer ?
#
loop_
_entity_poly.entity_id
_entity_poly.type
_entity_poly.pdbx_seq_one_letter_code
_entity_poly.pdbx_strand_id
1 'polypeptide(L)'
;MKRGYLFLVSVLFTLVAAFCFASCGEEAKAVETEIQPVVIKVEDEVTSQTTLLDVMEEMQKSGEISFAVADGMVVEINGVKNDADYDPCWMLYTSDTENSSTAWGSYEYGGETLGSANYGAGELPIKSGCVYVWVYQSF
;
A
#
# COMPACT_ATOMS: atom_id res chain seq x y z
N MET A 1 -11.96 -55.73 -35.13
CA MET A 1 -11.01 -56.15 -34.08
C MET A 1 -9.65 -55.52 -34.35
N LYS A 2 -9.08 -54.82 -33.35
CA LYS A 2 -7.64 -54.51 -33.12
C LYS A 2 -6.91 -53.69 -34.21
N ARG A 3 -6.64 -52.39 -34.01
CA ARG A 3 -5.64 -51.71 -33.14
C ARG A 3 -4.30 -51.44 -33.85
N GLY A 4 -3.92 -50.15 -33.91
CA GLY A 4 -2.55 -49.62 -34.06
C GLY A 4 -1.98 -49.71 -35.48
N TYR A 5 -1.20 -48.77 -36.02
CA TYR A 5 -0.17 -47.96 -35.36
C TYR A 5 0.06 -46.61 -36.05
N LEU A 6 0.18 -45.59 -35.19
CA LEU A 6 0.83 -44.31 -35.41
C LEU A 6 2.27 -44.50 -35.92
N PHE A 7 2.72 -43.70 -36.89
CA PHE A 7 4.15 -43.38 -37.06
C PHE A 7 4.38 -41.95 -37.60
N LEU A 8 5.23 -41.25 -36.85
CA LEU A 8 6.25 -40.28 -37.26
C LEU A 8 5.85 -39.00 -38.01
N VAL A 9 5.82 -37.89 -37.27
CA VAL A 9 6.50 -36.66 -37.73
C VAL A 9 7.30 -36.09 -36.57
N SER A 10 8.62 -36.22 -36.72
CA SER A 10 9.67 -35.52 -36.00
C SER A 10 9.68 -34.05 -36.42
N VAL A 11 9.55 -33.11 -35.46
CA VAL A 11 10.22 -31.81 -35.57
C VAL A 11 10.66 -31.39 -34.17
N LEU A 12 11.97 -31.47 -33.97
CA LEU A 12 12.73 -30.97 -32.84
C LEU A 12 12.80 -29.43 -32.95
N PHE A 13 12.10 -28.71 -32.08
CA PHE A 13 12.34 -27.28 -31.86
C PHE A 13 13.08 -27.10 -30.53
N THR A 14 14.38 -26.86 -30.62
CA THR A 14 15.24 -26.50 -29.48
C THR A 14 14.96 -25.04 -29.13
N LEU A 15 14.18 -24.80 -28.07
CA LEU A 15 13.94 -23.47 -27.53
C LEU A 15 14.92 -23.24 -26.36
N VAL A 16 15.99 -22.51 -26.65
CA VAL A 16 16.86 -21.87 -25.66
C VAL A 16 16.10 -20.64 -25.16
N ALA A 17 15.69 -20.65 -23.90
CA ALA A 17 15.27 -19.44 -23.20
C ALA A 17 15.97 -19.40 -21.85
N ALA A 18 16.71 -18.32 -21.66
CA ALA A 18 17.60 -18.06 -20.55
C ALA A 18 16.88 -18.11 -19.21
N PHE A 19 17.47 -18.84 -18.26
CA PHE A 19 17.21 -18.65 -16.84
C PHE A 19 17.77 -17.27 -16.43
N CYS A 20 16.96 -16.23 -16.56
CA CYS A 20 17.15 -15.04 -15.76
C CYS A 20 16.66 -15.40 -14.35
N PHE A 21 17.60 -15.76 -13.46
CA PHE A 21 17.35 -15.62 -12.04
C PHE A 21 17.18 -14.13 -11.76
N ALA A 22 15.95 -13.64 -11.90
CA ALA A 22 15.53 -12.47 -11.17
C ALA A 22 15.68 -12.85 -9.69
N SER A 23 16.72 -12.30 -9.08
CA SER A 23 16.83 -12.15 -7.64
C SER A 23 15.58 -11.40 -7.18
N CYS A 24 14.53 -12.15 -6.87
CA CYS A 24 13.38 -11.64 -6.16
C CYS A 24 13.93 -11.23 -4.80
N GLY A 25 14.15 -9.93 -4.61
CA GLY A 25 14.25 -9.38 -3.27
C GLY A 25 13.04 -9.91 -2.49
N GLU A 26 13.31 -10.40 -1.29
CA GLU A 26 12.27 -10.79 -0.36
C GLU A 26 11.46 -9.54 -0.06
N GLU A 27 10.36 -9.35 -0.81
CA GLU A 27 9.36 -8.34 -0.48
C GLU A 27 8.74 -8.80 0.83
N ALA A 28 8.99 -8.04 1.90
CA ALA A 28 8.30 -8.20 3.17
C ALA A 28 6.80 -8.21 2.87
N LYS A 29 6.20 -9.40 2.91
CA LYS A 29 4.77 -9.56 2.73
C LYS A 29 4.12 -9.13 4.02
N ALA A 30 3.61 -7.92 4.02
CA ALA A 30 2.70 -7.45 5.05
C ALA A 30 1.65 -8.53 5.33
N VAL A 31 1.55 -8.95 6.60
CA VAL A 31 0.52 -9.90 7.02
C VAL A 31 -0.81 -9.16 6.97
N GLU A 32 -1.74 -9.63 6.15
CA GLU A 32 -3.09 -9.07 6.08
C GLU A 32 -3.76 -9.20 7.45
N THR A 33 -4.00 -8.07 8.10
CA THR A 33 -4.86 -8.02 9.29
C THR A 33 -6.32 -7.95 8.82
N GLU A 34 -7.27 -8.46 9.61
CA GLU A 34 -8.72 -8.33 9.30
C GLU A 34 -9.22 -6.87 9.41
N ILE A 35 -8.31 -5.91 9.65
CA ILE A 35 -8.61 -4.51 9.87
C ILE A 35 -8.69 -3.80 8.52
N GLN A 36 -9.84 -3.17 8.29
CA GLN A 36 -10.09 -2.46 7.03
C GLN A 36 -9.17 -1.24 6.90
N PRO A 37 -8.55 -1.03 5.73
CA PRO A 37 -7.76 0.17 5.50
C PRO A 37 -8.66 1.42 5.51
N VAL A 38 -8.11 2.53 5.99
CA VAL A 38 -8.78 3.83 5.93
C VAL A 38 -8.27 4.57 4.71
N VAL A 39 -9.17 4.85 3.76
CA VAL A 39 -8.85 5.47 2.49
C VAL A 39 -9.35 6.90 2.47
N ILE A 40 -8.47 7.82 2.13
CA ILE A 40 -8.74 9.25 1.99
C ILE A 40 -8.46 9.63 0.54
N LYS A 41 -9.51 10.04 -0.18
CA LYS A 41 -9.42 10.53 -1.56
C LYS A 41 -9.67 12.02 -1.57
N VAL A 42 -8.81 12.74 -2.27
CA VAL A 42 -8.87 14.21 -2.31
C VAL A 42 -9.29 14.61 -3.71
N GLU A 43 -10.59 14.85 -3.89
CA GLU A 43 -11.17 15.17 -5.20
C GLU A 43 -11.22 16.68 -5.47
N ASP A 44 -11.28 17.51 -4.41
CA ASP A 44 -11.39 18.96 -4.52
C ASP A 44 -10.04 19.69 -4.56
N GLU A 45 -10.05 20.95 -4.97
CA GLU A 45 -8.90 21.85 -4.84
C GLU A 45 -8.60 22.11 -3.35
N VAL A 46 -7.55 21.47 -2.87
CA VAL A 46 -6.96 21.73 -1.54
C VAL A 46 -5.99 22.91 -1.60
N THR A 47 -5.95 23.69 -0.52
CA THR A 47 -4.95 24.75 -0.40
C THR A 47 -3.56 24.14 -0.22
N SER A 48 -2.52 24.79 -0.74
CA SER A 48 -1.13 24.29 -0.70
C SER A 48 -0.52 24.20 0.71
N GLN A 49 -1.28 24.55 1.76
CA GLN A 49 -0.85 24.48 3.16
C GLN A 49 -1.57 23.37 3.95
N THR A 50 -2.53 22.68 3.35
CA THR A 50 -3.30 21.63 4.03
C THR A 50 -2.49 20.33 4.09
N THR A 51 -2.33 19.80 5.30
CA THR A 51 -1.67 18.52 5.58
C THR A 51 -2.68 17.38 5.66
N LEU A 52 -2.20 16.13 5.64
CA LEU A 52 -3.07 14.97 5.83
C LEU A 52 -3.73 15.00 7.21
N LEU A 53 -3.01 15.46 8.23
CA LEU A 53 -3.56 15.60 9.58
C LEU A 53 -4.76 16.57 9.60
N ASP A 54 -4.69 17.71 8.91
CA ASP A 54 -5.80 18.65 8.83
C ASP A 54 -7.06 18.00 8.23
N VAL A 55 -6.89 17.18 7.17
CA VAL A 55 -7.99 16.43 6.56
C VAL A 55 -8.55 15.40 7.53
N MET A 56 -7.67 14.65 8.22
CA MET A 56 -8.08 13.68 9.22
C MET A 56 -8.85 14.33 10.37
N GLU A 57 -8.42 15.50 10.84
CA GLU A 57 -9.12 16.27 11.89
C GLU A 57 -10.53 16.68 11.46
N GLU A 58 -10.72 17.12 10.22
CA GLU A 58 -12.07 17.42 9.69
C GLU A 58 -12.93 16.16 9.60
N MET A 59 -12.37 15.03 9.14
CA MET A 59 -13.06 13.74 9.13
C MET A 59 -13.39 13.24 10.55
N GLN A 60 -12.57 13.56 11.54
CA GLN A 60 -12.87 13.25 12.94
C GLN A 60 -13.98 14.14 13.50
N LYS A 61 -14.03 15.42 13.12
CA LYS A 61 -15.12 16.34 13.47
C LYS A 61 -16.45 15.92 12.86
N SER A 62 -16.43 15.39 11.62
CA SER A 62 -17.63 14.84 10.95
C SER A 62 -18.02 13.44 11.45
N GLY A 63 -17.13 12.76 12.18
CA GLY A 63 -17.35 11.42 12.72
C GLY A 63 -17.11 10.28 11.72
N GLU A 64 -16.44 10.56 10.61
CA GLU A 64 -16.06 9.57 9.59
C GLU A 64 -14.91 8.67 10.05
N ILE A 65 -14.00 9.22 10.86
CA ILE A 65 -12.90 8.47 11.49
C ILE A 65 -12.76 8.87 12.96
N SER A 66 -12.14 8.02 13.77
CA SER A 66 -11.53 8.43 15.03
C SER A 66 -10.04 8.15 14.97
N PHE A 67 -9.21 9.03 15.52
CA PHE A 67 -7.77 8.78 15.59
C PHE A 67 -7.16 9.47 16.82
N ALA A 68 -5.96 9.02 17.19
CA ALA A 68 -5.15 9.63 18.23
C ALA A 68 -3.72 9.87 17.73
N VAL A 69 -3.15 11.01 18.12
CA VAL A 69 -1.77 11.38 17.85
C VAL A 69 -1.01 11.43 19.17
N ALA A 70 0.17 10.81 19.21
CA ALA A 70 1.12 10.93 20.31
C ALA A 70 2.51 11.19 19.73
N ASP A 71 3.22 12.18 20.30
CA ASP A 71 4.57 12.55 19.88
C ASP A 71 4.74 12.79 18.37
N GLY A 72 3.70 13.36 17.73
CA GLY A 72 3.69 13.65 16.30
C GLY A 72 3.37 12.46 15.38
N MET A 73 3.06 11.28 15.94
CA MET A 73 2.71 10.07 15.19
C MET A 73 1.25 9.69 15.41
N VAL A 74 0.59 9.17 14.37
CA VAL A 74 -0.72 8.53 14.51
C VAL A 74 -0.52 7.19 15.20
N VAL A 75 -1.13 7.02 16.38
CA VAL A 75 -0.97 5.83 17.22
C VAL A 75 -2.23 4.98 17.32
N GLU A 76 -3.36 5.52 16.87
CA GLU A 76 -4.64 4.83 16.87
C GLU A 76 -5.52 5.36 15.75
N ILE A 77 -6.23 4.47 15.03
CA ILE A 77 -7.29 4.81 14.09
C ILE A 77 -8.47 3.86 14.32
N ASN A 78 -9.69 4.39 14.41
CA ASN A 78 -10.94 3.66 14.58
C ASN A 78 -10.92 2.65 15.75
N GLY A 79 -10.25 2.99 16.85
CA GLY A 79 -10.15 2.14 18.04
C GLY A 79 -9.01 1.12 18.03
N VAL A 80 -8.23 1.05 16.95
CA VAL A 80 -7.12 0.11 16.79
C VAL A 80 -5.81 0.84 17.04
N LYS A 81 -5.06 0.40 18.06
CA LYS A 81 -3.80 1.00 18.48
C LYS A 81 -2.60 0.30 17.83
N ASN A 82 -1.53 1.04 17.59
CA ASN A 82 -0.22 0.43 17.32
C ASN A 82 0.21 -0.42 18.52
N ASP A 83 0.84 -1.55 18.25
CA ASP A 83 1.48 -2.35 19.30
C ASP A 83 2.73 -1.63 19.83
N ALA A 84 3.14 -1.98 21.04
CA ALA A 84 4.20 -1.28 21.76
C ALA A 84 5.58 -1.41 21.08
N ASP A 85 5.78 -2.49 20.32
CA ASP A 85 6.94 -2.76 19.47
C ASP A 85 6.74 -2.28 18.02
N TYR A 86 5.61 -1.63 17.71
CA TYR A 86 5.21 -1.16 16.38
C TYR A 86 5.05 -2.28 15.35
N ASP A 87 4.73 -3.49 15.79
CA ASP A 87 4.45 -4.61 14.93
C ASP A 87 3.32 -5.49 15.51
N PRO A 88 2.06 -5.33 15.07
CA PRO A 88 1.59 -4.49 13.96
C PRO A 88 1.46 -2.98 14.28
N CYS A 89 1.52 -2.16 13.23
CA CYS A 89 1.24 -0.71 13.31
C CYS A 89 0.52 -0.15 12.07
N TRP A 90 0.01 1.08 12.21
CA TRP A 90 -0.57 1.87 11.13
C TRP A 90 0.51 2.43 10.21
N MET A 91 0.48 1.99 8.95
CA MET A 91 1.35 2.45 7.87
C MET A 91 0.57 3.33 6.89
N LEU A 92 1.23 4.38 6.41
CA LEU A 92 0.65 5.34 5.48
C LEU A 92 1.21 5.13 4.07
N TYR A 93 0.33 4.90 3.11
CA TYR A 93 0.64 4.76 1.70
C TYR A 93 -0.04 5.87 0.88
N THR A 94 0.57 6.30 -0.22
CA THR A 94 -0.02 7.32 -1.08
C THR A 94 0.37 7.16 -2.55
N SER A 95 -0.49 7.66 -3.44
CA SER A 95 -0.21 7.80 -4.86
C SER A 95 0.62 9.05 -5.19
N ASP A 96 0.90 9.92 -4.21
CA ASP A 96 1.78 11.08 -4.39
C ASP A 96 3.24 10.62 -4.54
N THR A 97 3.67 10.42 -5.79
CA THR A 97 5.01 9.92 -6.12
C THR A 97 6.15 10.86 -5.72
N GLU A 98 5.87 12.14 -5.44
CA GLU A 98 6.91 13.07 -4.95
C GLU A 98 7.17 12.88 -3.45
N ASN A 99 6.17 12.41 -2.71
CA ASN A 99 6.21 12.25 -1.25
C ASN A 99 6.04 10.79 -0.81
N SER A 100 6.35 9.84 -1.69
CA SER A 100 6.31 8.41 -1.37
C SER A 100 7.50 7.64 -1.96
N SER A 101 7.71 6.44 -1.44
CA SER A 101 8.76 5.51 -1.85
C SER A 101 8.29 4.07 -1.73
N THR A 102 8.29 3.33 -2.84
CA THR A 102 8.03 1.88 -2.83
C THR A 102 9.18 1.09 -2.19
N ALA A 103 10.37 1.68 -2.08
CA ALA A 103 11.51 1.04 -1.42
C ALA A 103 11.34 0.91 0.10
N TRP A 104 10.43 1.68 0.70
CA TRP A 104 10.10 1.63 2.12
C TRP A 104 8.80 0.86 2.41
N GLY A 105 8.16 0.36 1.36
CA GLY A 105 6.90 -0.37 1.42
C GLY A 105 5.98 0.04 0.27
N SER A 106 5.13 -0.88 -0.16
CA SER A 106 4.09 -0.64 -1.14
C SER A 106 2.75 -1.24 -0.71
N TYR A 107 1.67 -0.70 -1.26
CA TYR A 107 0.32 -1.21 -1.03
C TYR A 107 -0.52 -1.12 -2.32
N GLU A 108 -1.18 -2.21 -2.70
CA GLU A 108 -2.05 -2.22 -3.87
C GLU A 108 -3.44 -1.70 -3.51
N TYR A 109 -3.89 -0.65 -4.19
CA TYR A 109 -5.24 -0.10 -4.01
C TYR A 109 -5.82 0.33 -5.35
N GLY A 110 -7.04 -0.14 -5.67
CA GLY A 110 -7.74 0.27 -6.89
C GLY A 110 -7.04 -0.11 -8.21
N GLY A 111 -6.11 -1.07 -8.19
CA GLY A 111 -5.30 -1.46 -9.35
C GLY A 111 -4.05 -0.62 -9.55
N GLU A 112 -3.71 0.25 -8.58
CA GLU A 112 -2.48 1.04 -8.55
C GLU A 112 -1.60 0.62 -7.37
N THR A 113 -0.28 0.65 -7.58
CA THR A 113 0.72 0.46 -6.52
C THR A 113 1.01 1.78 -5.83
N LEU A 114 0.62 1.91 -4.57
CA LEU A 114 0.95 3.05 -3.72
C LEU A 114 2.32 2.87 -3.07
N GLY A 115 3.07 3.96 -2.88
CA GLY A 115 4.32 3.94 -2.13
C GLY A 115 4.10 4.33 -0.67
N SER A 116 4.96 3.85 0.24
CA SER A 116 5.00 4.31 1.62
C SER A 116 5.26 5.82 1.65
N ALA A 117 4.50 6.58 2.43
CA ALA A 117 4.69 8.01 2.55
C ALA A 117 6.06 8.34 3.20
N ASN A 118 6.70 9.40 2.71
CA ASN A 118 7.99 9.87 3.21
C ASN A 118 7.88 10.73 4.48
N TYR A 119 6.67 11.21 4.77
CA TYR A 119 6.35 12.11 5.88
C TYR A 119 5.17 11.58 6.68
N GLY A 120 5.13 11.93 7.97
CA GLY A 120 3.96 11.69 8.82
C GLY A 120 2.79 12.60 8.45
N ALA A 121 1.60 12.29 8.96
CA ALA A 121 0.36 12.99 8.60
C ALA A 121 0.42 14.51 8.80
N GLY A 122 1.12 14.97 9.85
CA GLY A 122 1.25 16.40 10.17
C GLY A 122 2.21 17.17 9.25
N GLU A 123 2.98 16.49 8.41
CA GLU A 123 3.94 17.11 7.49
C GLU A 123 3.65 16.77 6.02
N LEU A 124 2.85 15.73 5.76
CA LEU A 124 2.52 15.31 4.40
C LEU A 124 1.51 16.27 3.77
N PRO A 125 1.90 17.04 2.73
CA PRO A 125 0.98 17.93 2.04
C PRO A 125 -0.06 17.12 1.26
N ILE A 126 -1.31 17.58 1.30
CA ILE A 126 -2.39 16.97 0.54
C ILE A 126 -2.38 17.51 -0.89
N LYS A 127 -2.56 16.60 -1.85
CA LYS A 127 -2.65 16.92 -3.28
C LYS A 127 -3.96 16.42 -3.87
N SER A 128 -4.62 17.28 -4.64
CA SER A 128 -5.80 16.91 -5.40
C SER A 128 -5.48 15.77 -6.38
N GLY A 129 -6.40 14.83 -6.53
CA GLY A 129 -6.22 13.63 -7.35
C GLY A 129 -5.33 12.55 -6.73
N CYS A 130 -4.75 12.78 -5.54
CA CYS A 130 -3.99 11.75 -4.82
C CYS A 130 -4.87 10.96 -3.85
N VAL A 131 -4.45 9.72 -3.61
CA VAL A 131 -5.04 8.80 -2.64
C VAL A 131 -4.07 8.63 -1.48
N TYR A 132 -4.60 8.57 -0.27
CA TYR A 132 -3.86 8.31 0.97
C TYR A 132 -4.54 7.15 1.70
N VAL A 133 -3.78 6.14 2.09
CA VAL A 133 -4.32 4.92 2.69
C VAL A 133 -3.56 4.60 3.97
N TRP A 134 -4.28 4.50 5.08
CA TRP A 134 -3.79 3.92 6.31
C TRP A 134 -4.08 2.42 6.33
N VAL A 135 -3.03 1.63 6.54
CA VAL A 135 -3.10 0.16 6.58
C VAL A 135 -2.51 -0.31 7.89
N TYR A 136 -3.27 -1.09 8.67
CA TYR A 136 -2.74 -1.71 9.88
C TYR A 136 -2.10 -3.04 9.52
N GLN A 137 -0.78 -3.17 9.70
CA GLN A 137 -0.03 -4.31 9.20
C GLN A 137 1.18 -4.64 10.07
N SER A 138 1.65 -5.88 9.91
CA SER A 138 2.93 -6.38 10.43
C SER A 138 4.02 -6.41 9.35
N PHE A 139 5.29 -6.50 9.78
CA PHE A 139 6.46 -6.53 8.89
C PHE A 139 7.12 -7.90 8.74
#